data_AF-A0A924RJN1-F1
#
_entry.id   AF-A0A924RJN1-F1
#
_cell.length_a   1.000
_cell.length_b   1.000
_cell.length_c   1.000
_cell.angle_alpha   90.00
_cell.angle_beta   90.00
_cell.angle_gamma   90.00
#
_symmetry.space_group_name_H-M   'P 1'
#
loop_
_entity.id
_entity.type
_entity.pdbx_description
1 polymer ?
#
loop_
_entity_poly.entity_id
_entity_poly.type
_entity_poly.pdbx_seq_one_letter_code
_entity_poly.pdbx_strand_id
1 'polypeptide(L)'
;MKTRHILPFFLLFQIIILQILKYYPEFIEHYYSNLIYPNIANFSRILFAKSPFSVGDCIYGISLLLIIRWFWKVRKTWKINWKNNSLRIISCLSIFYFLFHMLWALNYYREPLFDKMKIQRAYSDADLLAFTNKLIIKTNAIQY
;
A
#
# COMPACT_ATOMS: atom_id res chain seq x y z
N MET A 1 -3.89 29.79 5.86
CA MET A 1 -4.12 29.01 4.61
C MET A 1 -5.59 28.68 4.48
N LYS A 2 -6.22 28.86 3.30
CA LYS A 2 -7.59 28.32 3.08
C LYS A 2 -7.55 26.80 3.25
N THR A 3 -8.51 26.22 3.96
CA THR A 3 -8.58 24.79 4.35
C THR A 3 -8.30 23.82 3.18
N ARG A 4 -8.68 24.23 1.96
CA ARG A 4 -8.47 23.51 0.68
C ARG A 4 -7.01 23.24 0.28
N HIS A 5 -6.02 23.88 0.90
CA HIS A 5 -4.59 23.67 0.59
C HIS A 5 -3.85 22.82 1.64
N ILE A 6 -4.50 22.50 2.76
CA ILE A 6 -3.87 21.75 3.85
C ILE A 6 -3.50 20.34 3.38
N LEU A 7 -4.45 19.62 2.76
CA LEU A 7 -4.21 18.25 2.28
C LEU A 7 -3.17 18.19 1.15
N PRO A 8 -3.20 19.04 0.11
CA PRO A 8 -2.13 19.08 -0.88
C PRO A 8 -0.73 19.34 -0.29
N PHE A 9 -0.64 20.26 0.67
CA PHE A 9 0.64 20.52 1.35
C PHE A 9 1.06 19.34 2.22
N PHE A 10 0.10 18.71 2.91
CA PHE A 10 0.33 17.50 3.69
C PHE A 10 0.83 16.34 2.81
N LEU A 11 0.32 16.18 1.59
CA LEU A 11 0.84 15.18 0.64
C LEU A 11 2.33 15.43 0.32
N LEU A 12 2.71 16.68 0.04
CA LEU A 12 4.11 17.03 -0.21
C LEU A 12 4.98 16.67 1.00
N PHE A 13 4.53 17.02 2.20
CA PHE A 13 5.21 16.69 3.44
C PHE A 13 5.35 15.17 3.66
N GLN A 14 4.29 14.40 3.40
CA GLN A 14 4.32 12.93 3.45
C GLN A 14 5.37 12.35 2.50
N ILE A 15 5.43 12.83 1.26
CA ILE A 15 6.40 12.37 0.26
C ILE A 15 7.83 12.64 0.75
N ILE A 16 8.11 13.84 1.25
CA ILE A 16 9.44 14.21 1.77
C ILE A 16 9.84 13.29 2.93
N ILE A 17 8.94 13.09 3.90
CA ILE A 17 9.20 12.20 5.04
C ILE A 17 9.51 10.78 4.56
N LEU A 18 8.74 10.25 3.62
CA LEU A 18 8.96 8.88 3.13
C LEU A 18 10.30 8.73 2.39
N GLN A 19 10.71 9.74 1.63
CA GLN A 19 12.04 9.74 1.02
C GLN A 19 13.16 9.71 2.06
N ILE A 20 12.99 10.36 3.21
CA ILE A 20 13.94 10.31 4.32
C ILE A 20 13.89 8.95 5.01
N LEU A 21 12.69 8.46 5.35
CA LEU A 21 12.49 7.19 6.05
C LEU A 21 13.05 5.97 5.30
N LYS A 22 13.08 6.02 3.97
CA LYS A 22 13.68 4.97 3.13
C LYS A 22 15.14 4.68 3.47
N TYR A 23 15.88 5.67 3.98
CA TYR A 23 17.29 5.50 4.36
C TYR A 23 17.47 4.88 5.76
N TYR A 24 16.39 4.69 6.52
CA TYR A 24 16.42 4.14 7.88
C TYR A 24 15.55 2.87 7.99
N PRO A 25 15.90 1.78 7.28
CA PRO A 25 15.08 0.57 7.24
C PRO A 25 14.95 -0.12 8.61
N GLU A 26 16.00 -0.06 9.44
CA GLU A 26 15.98 -0.60 10.81
C GLU A 26 14.94 0.12 11.70
N PHE A 27 14.80 1.44 11.53
CA PHE A 27 13.80 2.24 12.24
C PHE A 27 12.38 1.80 11.86
N ILE A 28 12.12 1.65 10.56
CA ILE A 28 10.82 1.18 10.06
C ILE A 28 10.51 -0.21 10.57
N GLU A 29 11.49 -1.10 10.58
CA GLU A 29 11.29 -2.44 11.08
C GLU A 29 10.93 -2.48 12.56
N HIS A 30 11.73 -1.82 13.40
CA HIS A 30 11.54 -1.86 14.84
C HIS A 30 10.23 -1.20 15.24
N TYR A 31 10.00 0.05 14.81
CA TYR A 31 8.87 0.84 15.28
C TYR A 31 7.60 0.59 14.49
N TYR A 32 7.67 0.52 13.17
CA TYR A 32 6.48 0.35 12.35
C TYR A 32 6.13 -1.13 12.16
N SER A 33 7.02 -1.94 11.57
CA SER A 33 6.69 -3.32 11.16
C SER A 33 6.48 -4.28 12.32
N ASN A 34 7.26 -4.16 13.40
CA ASN A 34 7.22 -5.09 14.53
C ASN A 34 6.34 -4.63 15.70
N LEU A 35 6.14 -3.31 15.88
CA LEU A 35 5.32 -2.78 16.98
C LEU A 35 3.94 -2.28 16.52
N ILE A 36 3.88 -1.40 15.52
CA ILE A 36 2.61 -0.77 15.11
C ILE A 36 1.79 -1.67 14.18
N TYR A 37 2.40 -2.17 13.11
CA TYR A 37 1.71 -2.90 12.05
C TYR A 37 1.04 -4.19 12.53
N PRO A 38 1.59 -5.00 13.46
CA PRO A 38 0.91 -6.21 13.93
C PRO A 38 -0.42 -5.90 14.63
N ASN A 39 -0.50 -4.78 15.35
CA ASN A 39 -1.75 -4.32 15.97
C ASN A 39 -2.77 -3.90 14.90
N ILE A 40 -2.34 -3.15 13.87
CA ILE A 40 -3.20 -2.77 12.73
C ILE A 40 -3.71 -4.02 11.98
N ALA A 41 -2.83 -4.98 11.74
CA ALA A 41 -3.14 -6.21 11.03
C ALA A 41 -4.11 -7.08 11.83
N ASN A 42 -3.91 -7.21 13.14
CA ASN A 42 -4.81 -7.97 14.01
C ASN A 42 -6.19 -7.32 14.09
N PHE A 43 -6.24 -5.99 14.25
CA PHE A 43 -7.50 -5.24 14.23
C PHE A 43 -8.25 -5.44 12.91
N SER A 44 -7.55 -5.31 11.78
CA SER A 44 -8.12 -5.52 10.45
C SER A 44 -8.63 -6.96 10.28
N ARG A 45 -7.89 -7.95 10.80
CA ARG A 45 -8.31 -9.35 10.79
C ARG A 45 -9.58 -9.56 11.61
N ILE A 46 -9.67 -9.00 12.82
CA ILE A 46 -10.88 -9.12 13.65
C ILE A 46 -12.09 -8.52 12.93
N LEU A 47 -11.94 -7.37 12.28
CA LEU A 47 -13.02 -6.70 11.55
C LEU A 47 -13.47 -7.47 10.31
N PHE A 48 -12.52 -7.96 9.51
CA PHE A 48 -12.83 -8.45 8.16
C PHE A 48 -12.80 -9.98 8.02
N ALA A 49 -12.21 -10.74 8.96
CA ALA A 49 -12.04 -12.19 8.83
C ALA A 49 -13.36 -12.98 8.80
N LYS A 50 -14.44 -12.44 9.38
CA LYS A 50 -15.76 -13.07 9.37
C LYS A 50 -16.51 -12.89 8.04
N SER A 51 -16.04 -12.02 7.16
CA SER A 51 -16.68 -11.76 5.88
C SER A 51 -16.48 -12.95 4.93
N PRO A 52 -17.54 -13.47 4.30
CA PRO A 52 -17.43 -14.57 3.33
C PRO A 52 -16.83 -14.13 1.98
N PHE A 53 -16.59 -12.83 1.80
CA PHE A 53 -15.97 -12.24 0.61
C PHE A 53 -14.99 -11.11 0.98
N SER A 54 -14.09 -10.76 0.06
CA SER A 54 -13.11 -9.69 0.24
C SER A 54 -13.77 -8.32 0.39
N VAL A 55 -13.73 -7.76 1.59
CA VAL A 55 -14.24 -6.40 1.86
C VAL A 55 -13.44 -5.35 1.06
N GLY A 56 -12.16 -5.60 0.82
CA GLY A 56 -11.30 -4.74 -0.01
C GLY A 56 -11.82 -4.61 -1.45
N ASP A 57 -12.29 -5.70 -2.05
CA ASP A 57 -12.80 -5.69 -3.42
C ASP A 57 -14.09 -4.87 -3.53
N CYS A 58 -14.95 -4.96 -2.51
CA CYS A 58 -16.12 -4.08 -2.41
C CYS A 58 -15.73 -2.61 -2.32
N ILE A 59 -14.72 -2.28 -1.51
CA ILE A 59 -14.20 -0.90 -1.40
C ILE A 59 -13.65 -0.42 -2.75
N TYR A 60 -12.92 -1.26 -3.48
CA TYR A 60 -12.42 -0.93 -4.82
C TYR A 60 -13.56 -0.67 -5.81
N GLY A 61 -14.57 -1.55 -5.85
CA GLY A 61 -15.74 -1.40 -6.70
C GLY A 61 -16.53 -0.13 -6.41
N ILE A 62 -16.82 0.15 -5.12
CA ILE A 62 -17.52 1.37 -4.70
C ILE A 62 -16.71 2.61 -5.06
N SER A 63 -15.41 2.61 -4.78
CA SER A 63 -14.52 3.74 -5.09
C SER A 63 -14.50 4.04 -6.59
N LEU A 64 -14.41 3.01 -7.43
CA LEU A 64 -14.45 3.15 -8.89
C LEU A 64 -15.78 3.77 -9.36
N LEU A 65 -16.92 3.29 -8.87
CA LEU A 65 -18.23 3.84 -9.21
C LEU A 65 -18.37 5.32 -8.79
N LEU A 66 -17.86 5.68 -7.61
CA LEU A 66 -17.86 7.06 -7.13
C LEU A 66 -16.97 7.97 -7.98
N ILE A 67 -15.79 7.48 -8.38
CA ILE A 67 -14.87 8.20 -9.28
C ILE A 67 -15.55 8.46 -10.63
N ILE A 68 -16.13 7.42 -11.26
CA ILE A 68 -16.84 7.54 -12.54
C ILE A 68 -17.99 8.53 -12.43
N ARG A 69 -18.83 8.41 -11.40
CA ARG A 69 -19.94 9.34 -11.13
C ARG A 69 -19.45 10.77 -10.95
N TRP A 70 -18.35 10.98 -10.24
CA TRP A 70 -17.78 12.30 -10.02
C TRP A 70 -17.28 12.91 -11.33
N PHE A 71 -16.50 12.17 -12.12
CA PHE A 71 -16.04 12.63 -13.43
C PHE A 71 -17.21 12.98 -14.36
N TRP A 72 -18.26 12.15 -14.39
CA TRP A 72 -19.45 12.41 -15.20
C TRP A 72 -20.13 13.75 -14.86
N LYS A 73 -20.17 14.13 -13.58
CA LYS A 73 -20.74 15.41 -13.13
C LYS A 73 -19.85 16.60 -13.47
N VAL A 74 -18.54 16.45 -13.31
CA VAL A 74 -17.60 17.56 -13.47
C VAL A 74 -17.23 17.81 -14.93
N ARG A 75 -17.41 16.83 -15.83
CA ARG A 75 -17.01 16.92 -17.25
C ARG A 75 -17.40 18.22 -17.97
N LYS A 76 -18.61 18.74 -17.71
CA LYS A 76 -19.14 19.95 -18.38
C LYS A 76 -18.50 21.25 -17.86
N THR A 77 -18.06 21.26 -16.60
CA THR A 77 -17.51 22.45 -15.93
C THR A 77 -16.00 22.33 -15.68
N TRP A 78 -15.37 21.28 -16.19
CA TRP A 78 -13.96 20.95 -15.94
C TRP A 78 -13.02 22.10 -16.28
N LYS A 79 -13.13 22.65 -17.50
CA LYS A 79 -12.25 23.74 -17.98
C LYS A 79 -12.38 25.01 -17.13
N ILE A 80 -13.57 25.30 -16.60
CA ILE A 80 -13.82 26.49 -15.78
C ILE A 80 -13.30 26.29 -14.36
N ASN A 81 -13.55 25.10 -13.77
CA ASN A 81 -13.26 24.80 -12.38
C ASN A 81 -11.99 23.96 -12.17
N TRP A 82 -11.11 23.88 -13.17
CA TRP A 82 -10.00 22.93 -13.18
C TRP A 82 -9.12 23.04 -11.92
N LYS A 83 -8.78 24.25 -11.46
CA LYS A 83 -7.96 24.47 -10.25
C LYS A 83 -8.60 23.84 -9.01
N ASN A 84 -9.90 24.03 -8.82
CA ASN A 84 -10.61 23.47 -7.67
C ASN A 84 -10.74 21.95 -7.77
N ASN A 85 -11.00 21.43 -8.97
CA ASN A 85 -11.08 19.99 -9.21
C ASN A 85 -9.73 19.31 -8.97
N SER A 86 -8.63 19.90 -9.46
CA SER A 86 -7.26 19.43 -9.21
C SER A 86 -6.93 19.42 -7.72
N LEU A 87 -7.23 20.50 -6.99
CA LEU A 87 -7.02 20.54 -5.54
C LEU A 87 -7.82 19.45 -4.80
N ARG A 88 -9.04 19.17 -5.26
CA ARG A 88 -9.87 18.09 -4.69
C ARG A 88 -9.28 16.70 -4.96
N ILE A 89 -8.80 16.46 -6.19
CA ILE A 89 -8.12 15.20 -6.54
C ILE A 89 -6.86 15.03 -5.68
N ILE A 90 -6.00 16.05 -5.63
CA ILE A 90 -4.77 16.01 -4.83
C ILE A 90 -5.09 15.80 -3.34
N SER A 91 -6.15 16.42 -2.83
CA SER A 91 -6.60 16.21 -1.46
C SER A 91 -7.04 14.76 -1.20
N CYS A 92 -7.78 14.17 -2.15
CA CYS A 92 -8.18 12.76 -2.07
C CYS A 92 -6.96 11.83 -2.12
N LEU A 93 -6.03 12.09 -3.05
CA LEU A 93 -4.75 11.38 -3.14
C LEU A 93 -3.94 11.52 -1.85
N SER A 94 -3.93 12.69 -1.21
CA SER A 94 -3.25 12.89 0.07
C SER A 94 -3.75 11.96 1.17
N ILE A 95 -5.06 11.76 1.26
CA ILE A 95 -5.68 10.89 2.26
C ILE A 95 -5.40 9.42 1.92
N PHE A 96 -5.59 9.05 0.64
CA PHE A 96 -5.33 7.70 0.18
C PHE A 96 -3.86 7.31 0.38
N TYR A 97 -2.94 8.19 0.01
CA TYR A 97 -1.50 7.99 0.15
C TYR A 97 -1.10 7.79 1.63
N PHE A 98 -1.66 8.60 2.53
CA PHE A 98 -1.47 8.47 3.96
C PHE A 98 -1.95 7.11 4.48
N LEU A 99 -3.22 6.78 4.19
CA LEU A 99 -3.82 5.52 4.66
C LEU A 99 -3.08 4.31 4.08
N PHE A 100 -2.72 4.34 2.80
CA PHE A 100 -1.99 3.25 2.16
C PHE A 100 -0.62 3.01 2.84
N HIS A 101 0.14 4.07 3.11
CA HIS A 101 1.43 3.95 3.78
C HIS A 101 1.30 3.54 5.25
N MET A 102 0.39 4.18 5.98
CA MET A 102 0.18 3.93 7.40
C MET A 102 -0.41 2.53 7.66
N LEU A 103 -1.35 2.06 6.83
CA LEU A 103 -1.97 0.77 7.03
C LEU A 103 -1.09 -0.39 6.56
N TRP A 104 -0.18 -0.17 5.60
CA TRP A 104 0.62 -1.27 5.08
C TRP A 104 1.95 -0.87 4.42
N ALA A 105 1.95 0.12 3.52
CA ALA A 105 3.04 0.28 2.56
C ALA A 105 4.37 0.73 3.20
N LEU A 106 4.36 1.23 4.43
CA LEU A 106 5.60 1.46 5.18
C LEU A 106 6.42 0.17 5.36
N ASN A 107 5.80 -1.01 5.36
CA ASN A 107 6.52 -2.29 5.43
C ASN A 107 7.47 -2.54 4.24
N TYR A 108 7.31 -1.84 3.11
CA TYR A 108 8.25 -1.96 1.99
C TYR A 108 9.61 -1.32 2.24
N TYR A 109 9.68 -0.43 3.22
CA TYR A 109 10.92 0.26 3.59
C TYR A 109 11.66 -0.45 4.72
N ARG A 110 11.21 -1.64 5.15
CA ARG A 110 11.93 -2.48 6.13
C ARG A 110 13.22 -3.02 5.54
N GLU A 111 14.12 -3.48 6.41
CA GLU A 111 15.35 -4.11 5.96
C GLU A 111 15.03 -5.36 5.09
N PRO A 112 15.68 -5.51 3.92
CA PRO A 112 15.45 -6.65 3.05
C PRO A 112 15.79 -7.98 3.72
N LEU A 113 15.03 -9.03 3.38
CA LEU A 113 15.15 -10.33 4.04
C LEU A 113 16.53 -10.98 3.87
N PHE A 114 17.15 -10.81 2.70
CA PHE A 114 18.47 -11.40 2.43
C PHE A 114 19.58 -10.70 3.23
N ASP A 115 19.46 -9.38 3.50
CA ASP A 115 20.40 -8.66 4.36
C ASP A 115 20.31 -9.19 5.80
N LYS A 116 19.08 -9.32 6.31
CA LYS A 116 18.81 -9.90 7.64
C LYS A 116 19.35 -11.30 7.83
N MET A 117 19.05 -12.17 6.87
CA MET A 117 19.41 -13.58 6.95
C MET A 117 20.86 -13.83 6.51
N LYS A 118 21.59 -12.78 6.08
CA LYS A 118 22.95 -12.88 5.52
C LYS A 118 23.02 -13.89 4.37
N ILE A 119 21.99 -13.91 3.53
CA ILE A 119 21.86 -14.83 2.38
C ILE A 119 22.39 -14.12 1.13
N GLN A 120 23.13 -14.85 0.31
CA GLN A 120 23.60 -14.34 -0.98
C GLN A 120 22.41 -14.11 -1.92
N ARG A 121 22.41 -12.96 -2.63
CA ARG A 121 21.35 -12.67 -3.61
C ARG A 121 21.48 -13.51 -4.88
N ALA A 122 22.70 -13.87 -5.26
CA ALA A 122 22.97 -14.63 -6.46
C ALA A 122 22.62 -16.10 -6.22
N TYR A 123 21.87 -16.69 -7.15
CA TYR A 123 21.59 -18.11 -7.23
C TYR A 123 21.82 -18.56 -8.67
N SER A 124 22.17 -19.83 -8.86
CA SER A 124 22.34 -20.40 -10.20
C SER A 124 21.01 -20.91 -10.76
N ASP A 125 20.94 -21.07 -12.08
CA ASP A 125 19.79 -21.71 -12.72
C ASP A 125 19.57 -23.14 -12.20
N ALA A 126 20.64 -23.83 -11.80
CA ALA A 126 20.58 -25.15 -11.18
C ALA A 126 19.90 -25.10 -9.81
N ASP A 127 20.21 -24.10 -8.98
CA ASP A 127 19.55 -23.89 -7.68
C ASP A 127 18.07 -23.58 -7.86
N LEU A 128 17.74 -22.74 -8.85
CA LEU A 128 16.36 -22.40 -9.19
C LEU A 128 15.59 -23.64 -9.65
N LEU A 129 16.18 -24.44 -10.54
CA LEU A 129 15.56 -25.68 -11.05
C LEU A 129 15.35 -26.69 -9.91
N ALA A 130 16.34 -26.91 -9.07
CA ALA A 130 16.25 -27.82 -7.93
C ALA A 130 15.15 -27.38 -6.94
N PHE A 131 15.10 -26.08 -6.62
CA PHE A 131 14.07 -25.51 -5.76
C PHE A 131 12.67 -25.67 -6.38
N THR A 132 12.54 -25.43 -7.67
CA THR A 132 11.27 -25.53 -8.41
C THR A 132 10.76 -26.98 -8.41
N ASN A 133 11.63 -27.95 -8.71
CA ASN A 133 11.27 -29.37 -8.65
C ASN A 133 10.82 -29.79 -7.24
N LYS A 134 11.49 -29.29 -6.20
CA LYS A 134 11.09 -29.53 -4.81
C LYS A 134 9.69 -28.97 -4.50
N LEU A 135 9.35 -27.79 -5.03
CA LEU A 135 8.02 -27.21 -4.89
C LEU A 135 6.96 -28.01 -5.65
N ILE A 136 7.25 -28.46 -6.88
CA ILE A 136 6.33 -29.30 -7.67
C ILE A 136 5.95 -30.57 -6.88
N ILE A 137 6.94 -31.28 -6.34
CA ILE A 137 6.70 -32.49 -5.55
C ILE A 137 5.82 -32.18 -4.33
N LYS A 138 6.13 -31.10 -3.60
CA LYS A 138 5.33 -30.69 -2.42
C LYS A 138 3.91 -30.29 -2.79
N THR A 139 3.71 -29.55 -3.88
CA THR A 139 2.39 -29.13 -4.34
C THR A 139 1.56 -30.33 -4.79
N ASN A 140 2.13 -31.23 -5.59
CA ASN A 140 1.45 -32.44 -6.05
C ASN A 140 1.03 -33.34 -4.87
N ALA A 141 1.83 -33.39 -3.79
CA ALA A 141 1.48 -34.14 -2.59
C ALA A 141 0.30 -33.56 -1.79
N ILE A 142 -0.05 -32.28 -1.99
CA ILE A 142 -1.18 -31.62 -1.34
C ILE A 142 -2.45 -31.74 -2.21
N GLN A 143 -2.29 -32.05 -3.49
CA GLN A 143 -3.37 -32.17 -4.46
C GLN A 143 -3.94 -33.61 -4.40
N TYR A 144 -5.01 -33.78 -3.62
CA TYR A 144 -5.86 -34.98 -3.61
C TYR A 144 -6.93 -34.91 -4.69
#